data_AF-A0A7Y4WV49-F1
#
_entry.id   AF-A0A7Y4WV49-F1
#
_cell.length_a   1.000
_cell.length_b   1.000
_cell.length_c   1.000
_cell.angle_alpha   90.00
_cell.angle_beta   90.00
_cell.angle_gamma   90.00
#
_symmetry.space_group_name_H-M   'P 1'
#
loop_
_entity.id
_entity.type
_entity.pdbx_description
1 polymer ?
#
loop_
_entity_poly.entity_id
_entity_poly.type
_entity_poly.pdbx_seq_one_letter_code
_entity_poly.pdbx_strand_id
1 'polypeptide(L)'
;MRIKKFRCIQCGGPKVNPYSTPYIMCDFCGAFTDIDFAIGIETWNENAGTTVGYQIKKAELMTRSREALAQGDRDGYYWLQREYWDYYYQSFPAYLPPTIDNVEKYNVYLDVCAASSVDSGFDPKWHEYSARQQQLQNALRYVQTGVGTKAETESFFTLADFFVTMMREAMRIFYENPQYAVMHELLPERVHLKMKTSMFVQAWLPYLTDEDAERLLRMLEFSNEYEEIERPDGDTVECSNCKAGIYAPRDAYRVFCEKCRHVTPVKSQFFCMSCGSANRVPEDPSKPIDCERCGIANRLIRPFFG
;
A
#
# COMPACT_ATOMS: atom_id res chain seq x y z
N MET A 1 -12.80 0.73 -19.29
CA MET A 1 -12.08 1.32 -18.14
C MET A 1 -12.63 0.66 -16.88
N ARG A 2 -11.91 -0.30 -16.29
CA ARG A 2 -12.34 -0.97 -15.05
C ARG A 2 -11.87 -0.11 -13.87
N ILE A 3 -12.70 0.82 -13.41
CA ILE A 3 -12.44 1.46 -12.12
C ILE A 3 -12.61 0.37 -11.06
N LYS A 4 -11.54 0.01 -10.34
CA LYS A 4 -11.63 -0.81 -9.13
C LYS A 4 -12.35 0.06 -8.10
N LYS A 5 -13.56 -0.31 -7.72
CA LYS A 5 -14.40 0.54 -6.88
C LYS A 5 -14.02 0.25 -5.44
N PHE A 6 -13.29 1.18 -4.83
CA PHE A 6 -12.79 1.03 -3.47
C PHE A 6 -13.49 2.04 -2.56
N ARG A 7 -13.68 1.66 -1.30
CA ARG A 7 -14.07 2.57 -0.23
C ARG A 7 -12.82 2.97 0.54
N CYS A 8 -12.71 4.25 0.84
CA CYS A 8 -11.61 4.74 1.64
C CYS A 8 -11.61 4.04 3.01
N ILE A 9 -10.50 3.43 3.40
CA ILE A 9 -10.33 2.74 4.69
C ILE A 9 -10.40 3.71 5.88
N GLN A 10 -10.22 5.00 5.64
CA GLN A 10 -10.28 6.03 6.67
C GLN A 10 -11.65 6.69 6.75
N CYS A 11 -12.23 7.12 5.61
CA CYS A 11 -13.46 7.91 5.60
C CYS A 11 -14.69 7.23 4.98
N GLY A 12 -14.53 6.04 4.40
CA GLY A 12 -15.61 5.29 3.73
C GLY A 12 -16.06 5.87 2.38
N GLY A 13 -15.50 7.00 1.95
CA GLY A 13 -15.82 7.64 0.66
C GLY A 13 -15.38 6.78 -0.53
N PRO A 14 -16.20 6.67 -1.59
CA PRO A 14 -15.85 5.87 -2.76
C PRO A 14 -14.78 6.54 -3.63
N LYS A 15 -14.07 5.75 -4.43
CA LYS A 15 -13.35 6.28 -5.60
C LYS A 15 -14.31 6.65 -6.70
N VAL A 16 -14.15 7.84 -7.25
CA VAL A 16 -14.97 8.31 -8.38
C VAL A 16 -14.12 8.79 -9.55
N ASN A 17 -12.93 9.32 -9.29
CA ASN A 17 -12.00 9.70 -10.34
C ASN A 17 -11.26 8.47 -10.87
N PRO A 18 -10.97 8.40 -12.19
CA PRO A 18 -10.03 7.42 -12.71
C PRO A 18 -8.66 7.59 -12.04
N TYR A 19 -7.88 6.53 -12.05
CA TYR A 19 -6.51 6.54 -11.55
C TYR A 19 -5.59 5.81 -12.52
N SER A 20 -4.36 6.29 -12.61
CA SER A 20 -3.31 5.85 -13.52
C SER A 20 -2.08 5.33 -12.81
N THR A 21 -1.98 5.57 -11.50
CA THR A 21 -0.88 5.08 -10.67
C THR A 21 -1.30 3.85 -9.88
N PRO A 22 -0.34 3.01 -9.43
CA PRO A 22 -0.64 1.88 -8.55
C PRO A 22 -1.21 2.31 -7.21
N TYR A 23 -1.01 3.57 -6.83
CA TYR A 23 -1.51 4.13 -5.58
C TYR A 23 -2.89 4.71 -5.72
N ILE A 24 -3.74 4.32 -4.79
CA ILE A 24 -5.11 4.71 -4.79
C ILE A 24 -5.33 5.74 -3.65
N MET A 25 -5.72 6.94 -4.06
CA MET A 25 -6.02 8.07 -3.17
C MET A 25 -7.53 8.32 -3.12
N CYS A 26 -8.06 8.63 -1.93
CA CYS A 26 -9.46 8.97 -1.76
C CYS A 26 -9.77 10.34 -2.36
N ASP A 27 -10.82 10.45 -3.17
CA ASP A 27 -11.25 11.71 -3.77
C ASP A 27 -12.01 12.64 -2.79
N PHE A 28 -12.19 12.22 -1.53
CA PHE A 28 -12.91 12.99 -0.52
C PHE A 28 -11.97 13.55 0.56
N CYS A 29 -11.17 12.69 1.21
CA CYS A 29 -10.20 13.12 2.23
C CYS A 29 -8.77 13.27 1.71
N GLY A 30 -8.46 12.82 0.49
CA GLY A 30 -7.08 12.78 -0.01
C GLY A 30 -6.21 11.69 0.63
N ALA A 31 -6.81 10.76 1.38
CA ALA A 31 -6.10 9.69 2.05
C ALA A 31 -5.53 8.65 1.09
N PHE A 32 -4.32 8.17 1.40
CA PHE A 32 -3.79 6.95 0.78
C PHE A 32 -4.51 5.73 1.36
N THR A 33 -5.28 5.02 0.52
CA THR A 33 -6.27 4.08 1.02
C THR A 33 -6.20 2.68 0.45
N ASP A 34 -5.66 2.49 -0.75
CA ASP A 34 -5.53 1.17 -1.33
C ASP A 34 -4.46 1.21 -2.43
N ILE A 35 -4.35 0.13 -3.18
CA ILE A 35 -3.40 -0.03 -4.27
C ILE A 35 -4.02 -0.88 -5.38
N ASP A 36 -3.70 -0.51 -6.62
CA ASP A 36 -3.99 -1.30 -7.80
C ASP A 36 -2.73 -1.98 -8.33
N PHE A 37 -2.61 -3.26 -8.01
CA PHE A 37 -1.48 -4.04 -8.47
C PHE A 37 -1.48 -4.36 -9.95
N ALA A 38 -2.63 -4.38 -10.62
CA ALA A 38 -2.65 -4.60 -12.06
C ALA A 38 -1.90 -3.46 -12.74
N ILE A 39 -2.22 -2.21 -12.36
CA ILE A 39 -1.49 -1.02 -12.79
C ILE A 39 -0.03 -1.08 -12.32
N GLY A 40 0.24 -1.54 -11.09
CA GLY A 40 1.59 -1.80 -10.61
C GLY A 40 2.42 -2.66 -11.57
N ILE A 41 1.94 -3.86 -11.90
CA ILE A 41 2.62 -4.80 -12.81
C ILE A 41 2.78 -4.20 -14.20
N GLU A 42 1.75 -3.54 -14.71
CA GLU A 42 1.83 -2.84 -16.00
C GLU A 42 2.99 -1.83 -15.96
N THR A 43 3.03 -0.99 -14.91
CA THR A 43 4.09 0.01 -14.70
C THR A 43 5.47 -0.61 -14.60
N TRP A 44 5.60 -1.75 -13.91
CA TRP A 44 6.87 -2.49 -13.79
C TRP A 44 7.39 -2.99 -15.16
N ASN A 45 6.48 -3.33 -16.06
CA ASN A 45 6.81 -3.92 -17.37
C ASN A 45 6.78 -2.90 -18.51
N GLU A 46 6.52 -1.62 -18.24
CA GLU A 46 6.50 -0.54 -19.24
C GLU A 46 7.84 -0.41 -19.99
N ASN A 47 8.96 -0.57 -19.29
CA ASN A 47 10.30 -0.46 -19.88
C ASN A 47 11.18 -1.65 -19.52
N ALA A 48 11.35 -2.56 -20.49
CA ALA A 48 12.20 -3.75 -20.32
C ALA A 48 13.67 -3.40 -20.00
N GLY A 49 14.21 -2.30 -20.55
CA GLY A 49 15.58 -1.86 -20.29
C GLY A 49 15.79 -1.46 -18.83
N THR A 50 14.85 -0.68 -18.26
CA THR A 50 14.84 -0.34 -16.83
C THR A 50 14.79 -1.60 -15.98
N THR A 51 13.92 -2.55 -16.31
CA THR A 51 13.77 -3.80 -15.56
C THR A 51 15.04 -4.66 -15.62
N VAL A 52 15.67 -4.80 -16.78
CA VAL A 52 16.94 -5.54 -16.92
C VAL A 52 18.06 -4.87 -16.12
N GLY A 53 18.23 -3.55 -16.26
CA GLY A 53 19.24 -2.80 -15.50
C GLY A 53 19.01 -2.90 -13.99
N TYR A 54 17.75 -2.89 -13.57
CA TYR A 54 17.39 -3.11 -12.18
C TYR A 54 17.80 -4.50 -11.68
N GLN A 55 17.49 -5.57 -12.41
CA GLN A 55 17.83 -6.93 -11.99
C GLN A 55 19.34 -7.16 -11.87
N ILE A 56 20.14 -6.56 -12.76
CA ILE A 56 21.60 -6.67 -12.71
C ILE A 56 22.15 -6.02 -11.43
N LYS A 57 21.81 -4.76 -11.18
CA LYS A 57 22.30 -4.04 -9.99
C LYS A 57 21.74 -4.63 -8.70
N LYS A 58 20.48 -5.10 -8.70
CA LYS A 58 19.92 -5.87 -7.58
C LYS A 58 20.75 -7.11 -7.28
N ALA A 59 21.15 -7.89 -8.29
CA ALA A 59 21.94 -9.10 -8.07
C ALA A 59 23.32 -8.79 -7.45
N GLU A 60 23.97 -7.70 -7.89
CA GLU A 60 25.22 -7.20 -7.31
C GLU A 60 25.05 -6.84 -5.83
N LEU A 61 24.07 -5.98 -5.51
CA LEU A 61 23.81 -5.52 -4.14
C LEU A 61 23.39 -6.66 -3.21
N MET A 62 22.58 -7.60 -3.70
CA MET A 62 22.17 -8.78 -2.93
C MET A 62 23.35 -9.70 -2.65
N THR A 63 24.34 -9.80 -3.55
CA THR A 63 25.55 -10.60 -3.30
C THR A 63 26.38 -9.97 -2.18
N ARG A 64 26.67 -8.68 -2.28
CA ARG A 64 27.41 -7.91 -1.25
C ARG A 64 26.67 -7.94 0.10
N SER A 65 25.34 -7.85 0.09
CA SER A 65 24.52 -7.91 1.31
C SER A 65 24.64 -9.27 2.01
N ARG A 66 24.70 -10.38 1.26
CA ARG A 66 24.91 -11.71 1.84
C ARG A 66 26.29 -11.84 2.47
N GLU A 67 27.32 -11.26 1.86
CA GLU A 67 28.67 -11.25 2.40
C GLU A 67 28.74 -10.47 3.73
N ALA A 68 28.15 -9.28 3.77
CA ALA A 68 28.06 -8.48 5.00
C ALA A 68 27.28 -9.23 6.09
N LEU A 69 26.17 -9.87 5.73
CA LEU A 69 25.38 -10.69 6.67
C LEU A 69 26.20 -11.86 7.24
N ALA A 70 26.92 -12.59 6.39
CA ALA A 70 27.78 -13.70 6.81
C ALA A 70 28.94 -13.27 7.71
N GLN A 71 29.41 -12.03 7.56
CA GLN A 71 30.48 -11.45 8.38
C GLN A 71 30.01 -10.82 9.69
N GLY A 72 28.69 -10.73 9.91
CA GLY A 72 28.17 -9.99 11.07
C GLY A 72 28.19 -8.46 10.89
N ASP A 73 28.49 -7.96 9.69
CA ASP A 73 28.69 -6.53 9.40
C ASP A 73 27.34 -5.82 9.23
N ARG A 74 26.76 -5.40 10.36
CA ARG A 74 25.47 -4.70 10.39
C ARG A 74 25.52 -3.34 9.71
N ASP A 75 26.61 -2.59 9.86
CA ASP A 75 26.75 -1.24 9.30
C ASP A 75 26.93 -1.30 7.78
N GLY A 76 27.79 -2.21 7.28
CA GLY A 76 27.92 -2.46 5.86
C GLY A 76 26.61 -2.96 5.24
N TYR A 77 25.90 -3.86 5.93
CA TYR A 77 24.58 -4.31 5.50
C TYR A 77 23.57 -3.16 5.42
N TYR A 78 23.53 -2.27 6.40
CA TYR A 78 22.65 -1.10 6.42
C TYR A 78 22.83 -0.24 5.16
N TRP A 79 24.08 0.15 4.85
CA TRP A 79 24.35 1.02 3.70
C TRP A 79 24.06 0.33 2.36
N LEU A 80 24.29 -0.98 2.26
CA LEU A 80 23.91 -1.77 1.08
C LEU A 80 22.40 -1.83 0.89
N GLN A 81 21.63 -2.00 1.97
CA GLN A 81 20.17 -1.96 1.90
C GLN A 81 19.68 -0.56 1.53
N ARG A 82 20.29 0.49 2.06
CA ARG A 82 19.95 1.87 1.70
C ARG A 82 20.22 2.15 0.22
N GLU A 83 21.37 1.72 -0.32
CA GLU A 83 21.70 1.81 -1.75
C GLU A 83 20.69 1.03 -2.60
N TYR A 84 20.31 -0.16 -2.16
CA TYR A 84 19.30 -0.97 -2.85
C TYR A 84 17.93 -0.29 -2.92
N TRP A 85 17.43 0.23 -1.80
CA TRP A 85 16.13 0.89 -1.76
C TRP A 85 16.12 2.20 -2.55
N ASP A 86 17.17 3.00 -2.45
CA ASP A 86 17.34 4.22 -3.26
C ASP A 86 17.27 3.88 -4.76
N TYR A 87 18.10 2.92 -5.19
CA TYR A 87 18.13 2.48 -6.57
C TYR A 87 16.80 1.87 -7.05
N TYR A 88 16.09 1.14 -6.18
CA TYR A 88 14.75 0.61 -6.48
C TYR A 88 13.75 1.74 -6.79
N TYR A 89 13.67 2.76 -5.93
CA TYR A 89 12.71 3.85 -6.13
C TYR A 89 13.13 4.83 -7.23
N GLN A 90 14.42 4.94 -7.55
CA GLN A 90 14.89 5.65 -8.74
C GLN A 90 14.53 4.91 -10.03
N SER A 91 14.64 3.58 -10.03
CA SER A 91 14.26 2.73 -11.17
C SER A 91 12.75 2.69 -11.37
N PHE A 92 11.98 2.68 -10.28
CA PHE A 92 10.53 2.55 -10.28
C PHE A 92 9.84 3.60 -9.40
N PRO A 93 9.87 4.89 -9.78
CA PRO A 93 9.32 5.98 -8.96
C PRO A 93 7.80 5.89 -8.75
N ALA A 94 7.10 5.17 -9.63
CA ALA A 94 5.68 4.87 -9.47
C ALA A 94 5.37 3.95 -8.27
N TYR A 95 6.38 3.29 -7.71
CA TYR A 95 6.31 2.47 -6.50
C TYR A 95 6.80 3.21 -5.25
N LEU A 96 7.05 4.52 -5.34
CA LEU A 96 7.27 5.35 -4.15
C LEU A 96 5.91 5.82 -3.62
N PRO A 97 5.55 5.60 -2.33
CA PRO A 97 4.29 6.09 -1.77
C PRO A 97 4.01 7.58 -2.05
N PRO A 98 2.76 7.97 -2.35
CA PRO A 98 2.40 9.34 -2.74
C PRO A 98 2.55 10.36 -1.61
N THR A 99 2.54 9.90 -0.38
CA THR A 99 2.83 10.63 0.88
C THR A 99 4.29 11.08 1.00
N ILE A 100 5.19 10.48 0.22
CA ILE A 100 6.60 10.88 0.10
C ILE A 100 6.67 11.89 -1.05
N ASP A 101 6.56 13.16 -0.69
CA ASP A 101 6.39 14.29 -1.61
C ASP A 101 7.58 15.27 -1.58
N ASN A 102 8.59 15.00 -0.74
CA ASN A 102 9.79 15.81 -0.60
C ASN A 102 11.02 14.95 -0.24
N VAL A 103 12.19 15.57 -0.32
CA VAL A 103 13.50 14.91 -0.13
C VAL A 103 13.70 14.47 1.32
N GLU A 104 13.18 15.23 2.28
CA GLU A 104 13.29 14.94 3.70
C GLU A 104 12.55 13.65 4.04
N LYS A 105 11.29 13.52 3.62
CA LYS A 105 10.48 12.30 3.75
C LYS A 105 11.09 11.12 3.01
N TYR A 106 11.67 11.36 1.83
CA TYR A 106 12.33 10.32 1.06
C TYR A 106 13.54 9.74 1.81
N ASN A 107 14.41 10.59 2.36
CA ASN A 107 15.56 10.12 3.13
C ASN A 107 15.14 9.35 4.39
N VAL A 108 14.17 9.86 5.14
CA VAL A 108 13.64 9.16 6.31
C VAL A 108 13.05 7.80 5.93
N TYR A 109 12.33 7.72 4.80
CA TYR A 109 11.79 6.46 4.30
C TYR A 109 12.90 5.46 3.96
N LEU A 110 13.96 5.89 3.25
CA LEU A 110 15.11 5.04 2.94
C LEU A 110 15.81 4.53 4.20
N ASP A 111 15.95 5.38 5.22
CA ASP A 111 16.61 5.01 6.47
C ASP A 111 15.80 3.94 7.23
N VAL A 112 14.46 4.05 7.23
CA VAL A 112 13.56 3.02 7.77
C VAL A 112 13.65 1.71 6.97
N CYS A 113 13.64 1.79 5.64
CA CYS A 113 13.76 0.60 4.78
C CYS A 113 15.10 -0.13 5.02
N ALA A 114 16.20 0.61 5.16
CA ALA A 114 17.51 0.05 5.46
C ALA A 114 17.57 -0.55 6.88
N ALA A 115 17.13 0.19 7.90
CA ALA A 115 17.14 -0.26 9.29
C ALA A 115 16.27 -1.52 9.50
N SER A 116 15.05 -1.52 8.97
CA SER A 116 14.17 -2.69 9.07
C SER A 116 14.72 -3.91 8.33
N SER A 117 15.47 -3.70 7.24
CA SER A 117 16.15 -4.79 6.53
C SER A 117 17.31 -5.36 7.34
N VAL A 118 18.05 -4.53 8.09
CA VAL A 118 19.07 -4.99 9.05
C VAL A 118 18.40 -5.79 10.19
N ASP A 119 17.33 -5.26 10.78
CA ASP A 119 16.64 -5.94 11.88
C ASP A 119 16.13 -7.32 11.45
N SER A 120 15.47 -7.40 10.29
CA SER A 120 15.00 -8.68 9.76
C SER A 120 16.14 -9.60 9.32
N GLY A 121 17.20 -9.04 8.72
CA GLY A 121 18.32 -9.80 8.17
C GLY A 121 19.14 -10.53 9.23
N PHE A 122 19.24 -9.96 10.44
CA PHE A 122 20.07 -10.48 11.54
C PHE A 122 19.24 -11.14 12.67
N ASP A 123 17.92 -11.17 12.56
CA ASP A 123 17.05 -11.82 13.54
C ASP A 123 16.79 -13.29 13.14
N PRO A 124 17.24 -14.27 13.95
CA PRO A 124 17.07 -15.70 13.68
C PRO A 124 15.63 -16.13 13.42
N LYS A 125 14.65 -15.44 14.00
CA LYS A 125 13.23 -15.76 13.82
C LYS A 125 12.81 -15.68 12.36
N TRP A 126 13.30 -14.70 11.61
CA TRP A 126 12.96 -14.57 10.19
C TRP A 126 13.61 -15.64 9.33
N HIS A 127 14.77 -16.16 9.74
CA HIS A 127 15.39 -17.31 9.09
C HIS A 127 14.56 -18.59 9.31
N GLU A 128 14.06 -18.81 10.53
CA GLU A 128 13.17 -19.93 10.83
C GLU A 128 11.87 -19.85 10.02
N TYR A 129 11.26 -18.67 9.93
CA TYR A 129 10.08 -18.46 9.11
C TYR A 129 10.35 -18.68 7.62
N SER A 130 11.49 -18.22 7.09
CA SER A 130 11.88 -18.48 5.71
C SER A 130 12.04 -19.97 5.43
N ALA A 131 12.72 -20.71 6.32
CA ALA A 131 12.89 -22.16 6.20
C ALA A 131 11.55 -22.91 6.26
N ARG A 132 10.66 -22.52 7.17
CA ARG A 132 9.32 -23.11 7.29
C ARG A 132 8.45 -22.82 6.07
N GLN A 133 8.48 -21.60 5.55
CA GLN A 133 7.76 -21.24 4.33
C GLN A 133 8.25 -22.09 3.15
N GLN A 134 9.56 -22.25 2.99
CA GLN A 134 10.14 -23.08 1.92
C GLN A 134 9.71 -24.54 2.05
N GLN A 135 9.68 -25.08 3.28
CA GLN A 135 9.19 -26.43 3.53
C GLN A 135 7.73 -26.60 3.10
N LEU A 136 6.87 -25.65 3.44
CA LEU A 136 5.45 -25.68 3.06
C LEU A 136 5.26 -25.54 1.55
N GLN A 137 6.04 -24.68 0.89
CA GLN A 137 6.05 -24.57 -0.58
C GLN A 137 6.45 -25.89 -1.25
N ASN A 138 7.48 -26.57 -0.73
CA ASN A 138 7.92 -27.87 -1.25
C ASN A 138 6.91 -29.00 -1.01
N ALA A 139 6.04 -28.85 0.00
CA ALA A 139 5.00 -29.82 0.34
C ALA A 139 3.68 -29.62 -0.43
N LEU A 140 3.61 -28.63 -1.32
CA LEU A 140 2.43 -28.38 -2.13
C LEU A 140 2.12 -29.56 -3.04
N ARG A 141 0.86 -29.95 -3.05
CA ARG A 141 0.32 -30.97 -3.96
C ARG A 141 -0.45 -30.28 -5.06
N TYR A 142 -0.54 -30.96 -6.20
CA TYR A 142 -1.22 -30.44 -7.39
C TYR A 142 -2.18 -31.49 -7.95
N VAL A 143 -3.31 -31.01 -8.45
CA VAL A 143 -4.36 -31.81 -9.09
C VAL A 143 -4.49 -31.37 -10.54
N GLN A 144 -4.56 -32.32 -11.47
CA GLN A 144 -4.87 -32.03 -12.86
C GLN A 144 -6.37 -31.83 -13.02
N THR A 145 -6.76 -30.73 -13.65
CA THR A 145 -8.15 -30.41 -13.98
C THR A 145 -8.30 -30.23 -15.49
N GLY A 146 -9.54 -30.19 -16.00
CA GLY A 146 -9.80 -29.89 -17.42
C GLY A 146 -9.31 -28.51 -17.88
N VAL A 147 -8.96 -27.62 -16.93
CA VAL A 147 -8.50 -26.23 -17.18
C VAL A 147 -7.01 -26.07 -16.83
N GLY A 148 -6.30 -27.17 -16.55
CA GLY A 148 -4.87 -27.19 -16.23
C GLY A 148 -4.55 -27.69 -14.82
N THR A 149 -3.28 -27.53 -14.43
CA THR A 149 -2.77 -27.95 -13.12
C THR A 149 -3.15 -26.93 -12.05
N LYS A 150 -3.84 -27.39 -11.00
CA LYS A 150 -4.26 -26.58 -9.85
C LYS A 150 -3.57 -27.06 -8.58
N ALA A 151 -3.30 -26.16 -7.64
CA ALA A 151 -2.84 -26.52 -6.32
C ALA A 151 -3.98 -27.22 -5.57
N GLU A 152 -3.64 -28.26 -4.81
CA GLU A 152 -4.58 -28.97 -3.96
C GLU A 152 -4.93 -28.13 -2.74
N THR A 153 -6.23 -27.95 -2.47
CA THR A 153 -6.79 -27.01 -1.51
C THR A 153 -6.14 -27.07 -0.12
N GLU A 154 -6.01 -28.24 0.51
CA GLU A 154 -5.45 -28.34 1.86
C GLU A 154 -3.97 -27.95 1.90
N SER A 155 -3.18 -28.46 0.96
CA SER A 155 -1.75 -28.15 0.90
C SER A 155 -1.52 -26.65 0.64
N PHE A 156 -2.32 -26.04 -0.23
CA PHE A 156 -2.24 -24.61 -0.53
C PHE A 156 -2.63 -23.75 0.69
N PHE A 157 -3.78 -24.01 1.33
CA PHE A 157 -4.21 -23.18 2.46
C PHE A 157 -3.33 -23.36 3.69
N THR A 158 -2.69 -24.52 3.86
CA THR A 158 -1.65 -24.68 4.90
C THR A 158 -0.49 -23.70 4.68
N LEU A 159 -0.01 -23.54 3.45
CA LEU A 159 1.01 -22.54 3.10
C LEU A 159 0.46 -21.11 3.27
N ALA A 160 -0.74 -20.86 2.76
CA ALA A 160 -1.33 -19.53 2.74
C ALA A 160 -1.59 -19.01 4.16
N ASP A 161 -2.17 -19.81 5.05
CA ASP A 161 -2.41 -19.45 6.46
C ASP A 161 -1.10 -19.13 7.20
N PHE A 162 -0.05 -19.92 6.96
CA PHE A 162 1.28 -19.65 7.51
C PHE A 162 1.82 -18.31 7.00
N PHE A 163 1.78 -18.08 5.69
CA PHE A 163 2.24 -16.83 5.09
C PHE A 163 1.48 -15.61 5.63
N VAL A 164 0.15 -15.68 5.72
CA VAL A 164 -0.67 -14.57 6.25
C VAL A 164 -0.33 -14.29 7.72
N THR A 165 -0.18 -15.34 8.53
CA THR A 165 0.17 -15.20 9.96
C THR A 165 1.52 -14.55 10.12
N MET A 166 2.54 -15.04 9.41
CA MET A 166 3.89 -14.48 9.39
C MET A 166 3.87 -13.00 8.95
N MET A 167 3.15 -12.68 7.88
CA MET A 167 3.08 -11.30 7.36
C MET A 167 2.38 -10.33 8.32
N ARG A 168 1.30 -10.76 8.97
CA ARG A 168 0.61 -9.95 9.99
C ARG A 168 1.51 -9.71 11.20
N GLU A 169 2.26 -10.72 11.64
CA GLU A 169 3.20 -10.55 12.72
C GLU A 169 4.36 -9.62 12.35
N ALA A 170 4.92 -9.76 11.14
CA ALA A 170 5.95 -8.85 10.63
C ALA A 170 5.47 -7.41 10.59
N MET A 171 4.26 -7.16 10.10
CA MET A 171 3.64 -5.83 10.10
C MET A 171 3.47 -5.29 11.51
N ARG A 172 2.93 -6.11 12.43
CA ARG A 172 2.76 -5.72 13.82
C ARG A 172 4.09 -5.29 14.46
N ILE A 173 5.13 -6.12 14.35
CA ILE A 173 6.47 -5.82 14.88
C ILE A 173 7.03 -4.53 14.26
N PHE A 174 6.86 -4.36 12.95
CA PHE A 174 7.35 -3.18 12.24
C PHE A 174 6.65 -1.88 12.69
N TYR A 175 5.32 -1.87 12.76
CA TYR A 175 4.54 -0.67 13.11
C TYR A 175 4.48 -0.38 14.62
N GLU A 176 4.74 -1.36 15.48
CA GLU A 176 4.92 -1.15 16.92
C GLU A 176 6.33 -0.67 17.28
N ASN A 177 7.32 -0.81 16.40
CA ASN A 177 8.68 -0.34 16.66
C ASN A 177 8.72 1.22 16.64
N PRO A 178 9.06 1.88 17.76
CA PRO A 178 9.11 3.34 17.82
C PRO A 178 10.09 3.97 16.82
N GLN A 179 11.15 3.25 16.43
CA GLN A 179 12.12 3.71 15.41
C GLN A 179 11.45 3.91 14.04
N TYR A 180 10.35 3.21 13.77
CA TYR A 180 9.65 3.24 12.49
C TYR A 180 8.32 4.01 12.57
N ALA A 181 8.08 4.77 13.65
CA ALA A 181 6.80 5.45 13.89
C ALA A 181 6.37 6.38 12.73
N VAL A 182 7.32 6.98 12.01
CA VAL A 182 7.06 7.81 10.82
C VAL A 182 6.31 7.07 9.72
N MET A 183 6.40 5.74 9.68
CA MET A 183 5.69 4.90 8.70
C MET A 183 4.18 4.97 8.85
N HIS A 184 3.64 5.29 10.04
CA HIS A 184 2.21 5.51 10.19
C HIS A 184 1.69 6.69 9.36
N GLU A 185 2.56 7.68 9.07
CA GLU A 185 2.27 8.79 8.17
C GLU A 185 2.58 8.43 6.71
N LEU A 186 3.75 7.82 6.47
CA LEU A 186 4.23 7.59 5.10
C LEU A 186 3.51 6.44 4.41
N LEU A 187 3.15 5.38 5.12
CA LEU A 187 2.56 4.20 4.51
C LEU A 187 1.63 3.53 5.52
N PRO A 188 0.31 3.75 5.46
CA PRO A 188 -0.62 3.17 6.41
C PRO A 188 -0.51 1.64 6.46
N GLU A 189 -0.52 1.05 7.66
CA GLU A 189 -0.29 -0.38 7.89
C GLU A 189 -1.15 -1.29 7.01
N ARG A 190 -2.46 -1.03 6.93
CA ARG A 190 -3.38 -1.84 6.09
C ARG A 190 -2.99 -1.82 4.62
N VAL A 191 -2.54 -0.67 4.12
CA VAL A 191 -2.09 -0.53 2.74
C VAL A 191 -0.75 -1.24 2.56
N HIS A 192 0.18 -1.10 3.51
CA HIS A 192 1.46 -1.80 3.49
C HIS A 192 1.30 -3.33 3.51
N LEU A 193 0.39 -3.86 4.32
CA LEU A 193 0.11 -5.29 4.36
C LEU A 193 -0.41 -5.76 3.00
N LYS A 194 -1.38 -5.06 2.42
CA LYS A 194 -1.85 -5.35 1.06
C LYS A 194 -0.70 -5.29 0.04
N MET A 195 0.19 -4.28 0.13
CA MET A 195 1.42 -4.15 -0.69
C MET A 195 2.25 -5.42 -0.68
N LYS A 196 2.47 -6.00 0.49
CA LYS A 196 3.30 -7.20 0.64
C LYS A 196 2.59 -8.50 0.25
N THR A 197 1.29 -8.63 0.51
CA THR A 197 0.55 -9.88 0.30
C THR A 197 0.03 -10.07 -1.13
N SER A 198 0.01 -9.02 -1.94
CA SER A 198 -0.51 -9.07 -3.29
C SER A 198 0.30 -9.89 -4.28
N MET A 199 1.64 -9.87 -4.17
CA MET A 199 2.50 -10.69 -5.02
C MET A 199 2.22 -12.16 -4.76
N PHE A 200 1.97 -12.52 -3.49
CA PHE A 200 1.55 -13.86 -3.12
C PHE A 200 0.21 -14.20 -3.78
N VAL A 201 -0.80 -13.33 -3.69
CA VAL A 201 -2.10 -13.55 -4.34
C VAL A 201 -1.94 -13.78 -5.85
N GLN A 202 -1.23 -12.90 -6.55
CA GLN A 202 -1.08 -12.97 -8.00
C GLN A 202 -0.31 -14.20 -8.46
N ALA A 203 0.74 -14.58 -7.72
CA ALA A 203 1.51 -15.77 -8.03
C ALA A 203 0.64 -17.04 -7.94
N TRP A 204 -0.37 -17.04 -7.06
CA TRP A 204 -1.19 -18.22 -6.81
C TRP A 204 -2.52 -18.26 -7.56
N LEU A 205 -3.17 -17.12 -7.84
CA LEU A 205 -4.47 -17.08 -8.52
C LEU A 205 -4.56 -17.98 -9.77
N PRO A 206 -3.56 -18.01 -10.69
CA PRO A 206 -3.61 -18.90 -11.86
C PRO A 206 -3.70 -20.40 -11.52
N TYR A 207 -3.17 -20.79 -10.35
CA TYR A 207 -3.09 -22.17 -9.88
C TYR A 207 -4.25 -22.56 -8.95
N LEU A 208 -5.22 -21.67 -8.69
CA LEU A 208 -6.36 -21.97 -7.83
C LEU A 208 -7.62 -22.27 -8.63
N THR A 209 -8.54 -23.00 -8.00
CA THR A 209 -9.94 -23.08 -8.44
C THR A 209 -10.63 -21.73 -8.17
N ASP A 210 -11.78 -21.46 -8.77
CA ASP A 210 -12.50 -20.21 -8.52
C ASP A 210 -12.90 -20.08 -7.03
N GLU A 211 -13.32 -21.18 -6.41
CA GLU A 211 -13.66 -21.23 -4.98
C GLU A 211 -12.45 -20.92 -4.08
N ASP A 212 -11.29 -21.53 -4.37
CA ASP A 212 -10.06 -21.30 -3.60
C ASP A 212 -9.49 -19.90 -3.85
N ALA A 213 -9.61 -19.38 -5.08
CA ALA A 213 -9.24 -18.00 -5.41
C ALA A 213 -10.08 -17.01 -4.60
N GLU A 214 -11.40 -17.17 -4.54
CA GLU A 214 -12.26 -16.33 -3.71
C GLU A 214 -11.93 -16.45 -2.23
N ARG A 215 -11.66 -17.67 -1.73
CA ARG A 215 -11.27 -17.89 -0.33
C ARG A 215 -9.97 -17.16 0.00
N LEU A 216 -8.96 -17.22 -0.87
CA LEU A 216 -7.71 -16.48 -0.72
C LEU A 216 -7.94 -14.95 -0.73
N LEU A 217 -8.75 -14.46 -1.68
CA LEU A 217 -9.06 -13.03 -1.79
C LEU A 217 -9.80 -12.51 -0.56
N ARG A 218 -10.73 -13.28 0.00
CA ARG A 218 -11.41 -12.94 1.28
C ARG A 218 -10.43 -12.94 2.46
N MET A 219 -9.58 -13.96 2.56
CA MET A 219 -8.58 -14.09 3.64
C MET A 219 -7.63 -12.88 3.71
N LEU A 220 -7.29 -12.31 2.56
CA LEU A 220 -6.34 -11.20 2.42
C LEU A 220 -7.00 -9.85 2.14
N GLU A 221 -8.34 -9.76 2.29
CA GLU A 221 -9.11 -8.52 2.11
C GLU A 221 -8.94 -7.85 0.72
N PHE A 222 -8.77 -8.69 -0.31
CA PHE A 222 -8.78 -8.31 -1.72
C PHE A 222 -10.16 -8.47 -2.38
N SER A 223 -11.15 -8.97 -1.66
CA SER A 223 -12.52 -9.21 -2.15
C SER A 223 -13.38 -7.96 -2.34
N ASN A 224 -12.78 -6.78 -2.53
CA ASN A 224 -13.56 -5.56 -2.76
C ASN A 224 -14.35 -5.70 -4.08
N GLU A 225 -15.67 -5.70 -3.95
CA GLU A 225 -16.61 -5.93 -5.05
C GLU A 225 -16.73 -4.73 -6.00
N TYR A 226 -17.06 -5.02 -7.25
CA TYR A 226 -17.31 -4.01 -8.28
C TYR A 226 -18.73 -3.41 -8.11
N GLU A 227 -18.92 -2.37 -7.31
CA GLU A 227 -20.24 -1.68 -7.23
C GLU A 227 -20.32 -0.57 -8.27
N GLU A 228 -21.22 -0.54 -9.27
CA GLU A 228 -21.40 0.66 -10.13
C GLU A 228 -21.89 1.88 -9.33
N ILE A 229 -21.03 2.89 -9.19
CA ILE A 229 -21.34 4.14 -8.50
C ILE A 229 -21.50 5.22 -9.55
N GLU A 230 -22.68 5.82 -9.61
CA GLU A 230 -22.89 7.05 -10.37
C GLU A 230 -21.98 8.15 -9.82
N ARG A 231 -21.29 8.86 -10.70
CA ARG A 231 -20.42 9.97 -10.30
C ARG A 231 -21.28 11.00 -9.55
N PRO A 232 -20.95 11.34 -8.29
CA PRO A 232 -21.73 12.30 -7.51
C PRO A 232 -21.69 13.70 -8.13
N ASP A 233 -22.42 14.65 -7.58
CA ASP A 233 -22.25 16.05 -7.94
C ASP A 233 -20.89 16.57 -7.46
N GLY A 234 -20.28 17.47 -8.24
CA GLY A 234 -18.99 18.07 -7.93
C GLY A 234 -18.50 19.01 -9.02
N ASP A 235 -17.37 19.64 -8.76
CA ASP A 235 -16.78 20.67 -9.63
C ASP A 235 -15.36 20.29 -10.04
N THR A 236 -14.84 20.93 -11.09
CA THR A 236 -13.42 20.83 -11.40
C THR A 236 -12.66 21.92 -10.65
N VAL A 237 -11.70 21.52 -9.83
CA VAL A 237 -10.76 22.41 -9.14
C VAL A 237 -9.39 22.35 -9.80
N GLU A 238 -8.63 23.45 -9.73
CA GLU A 238 -7.24 23.45 -10.19
C GLU A 238 -6.32 22.88 -9.12
N CYS A 239 -5.40 22.00 -9.52
CA CYS A 239 -4.31 21.58 -8.66
C CYS A 239 -3.54 22.80 -8.16
N SER A 240 -3.42 22.94 -6.84
CA SER A 240 -2.70 24.06 -6.22
C SER A 240 -1.24 24.17 -6.70
N ASN A 241 -0.59 23.04 -7.02
CA ASN A 241 0.79 22.97 -7.51
C ASN A 241 0.90 23.09 -9.04
N CYS A 242 0.38 22.11 -9.80
CA CYS A 242 0.61 22.04 -11.26
C CYS A 242 -0.50 22.62 -12.14
N LYS A 243 -1.57 23.18 -11.54
CA LYS A 243 -2.74 23.77 -12.22
C LYS A 243 -3.56 22.83 -13.11
N ALA A 244 -3.28 21.52 -13.12
CA ALA A 244 -4.14 20.55 -13.80
C ALA A 244 -5.54 20.53 -13.18
N GLY A 245 -6.58 20.40 -14.01
CA GLY A 245 -7.95 20.23 -13.55
C GLY A 245 -8.13 18.87 -12.86
N ILE A 246 -8.73 18.88 -11.68
CA ILE A 246 -9.06 17.72 -10.86
C ILE A 246 -10.54 17.81 -10.54
N TYR A 247 -11.29 16.75 -10.78
CA TYR A 247 -12.67 16.74 -10.33
C TYR A 247 -12.74 16.47 -8.82
N ALA A 248 -13.43 17.35 -8.11
CA ALA A 248 -13.68 17.27 -6.68
C ALA A 248 -15.18 17.05 -6.44
N PRO A 249 -15.58 15.90 -5.86
CA PRO A 249 -16.93 15.72 -5.33
C PRO A 249 -17.33 16.89 -4.41
N ARG A 250 -18.62 17.23 -4.36
CA ARG A 250 -19.13 18.34 -3.53
C ARG A 250 -18.71 18.25 -2.06
N ASP A 251 -18.58 17.02 -1.54
CA ASP A 251 -18.19 16.75 -0.15
C ASP A 251 -16.69 16.48 0.05
N ALA A 252 -15.88 16.69 -0.99
CA ALA A 252 -14.44 16.59 -0.87
C ALA A 252 -13.87 17.73 -0.02
N TYR A 253 -12.94 17.36 0.85
CA TYR A 253 -12.13 18.28 1.64
C TYR A 253 -10.75 18.45 1.03
N ARG A 254 -10.19 17.39 0.45
CA ARG A 254 -8.90 17.39 -0.24
C ARG A 254 -8.95 16.39 -1.40
N VAL A 255 -8.27 16.72 -2.49
CA VAL A 255 -8.14 15.86 -3.67
C VAL A 255 -6.67 15.67 -4.04
N PHE A 256 -6.29 14.47 -4.47
CA PHE A 256 -4.94 14.17 -4.90
C PHE A 256 -4.78 14.40 -6.40
N CYS A 257 -3.73 15.12 -6.79
CA CYS A 257 -3.37 15.31 -8.19
C CYS A 257 -2.43 14.20 -8.64
N GLU A 258 -2.87 13.26 -9.48
CA GLU A 258 -1.99 12.20 -9.97
C GLU A 258 -0.85 12.72 -10.86
N LYS A 259 -1.07 13.85 -11.55
CA LYS A 259 -0.07 14.44 -12.46
C LYS A 259 1.20 14.92 -11.75
N CYS A 260 1.05 15.52 -10.57
CA CYS A 260 2.18 16.09 -9.83
C CYS A 260 2.31 15.58 -8.39
N ARG A 261 1.46 14.60 -8.03
CA ARG A 261 1.41 13.94 -6.73
C ARG A 261 1.18 14.88 -5.54
N HIS A 262 0.54 16.03 -5.79
CA HIS A 262 0.25 17.01 -4.75
C HIS A 262 -1.20 16.94 -4.29
N VAL A 263 -1.43 17.03 -2.98
CA VAL A 263 -2.77 17.10 -2.39
C VAL A 263 -3.27 18.54 -2.38
N THR A 264 -4.39 18.79 -3.07
CA THR A 264 -5.02 20.12 -3.12
C THR A 264 -6.16 20.19 -2.12
N PRO A 265 -6.15 21.16 -1.18
CA PRO A 265 -7.29 21.41 -0.30
C PRO A 265 -8.45 22.00 -1.11
N VAL A 266 -9.66 21.50 -0.87
CA VAL A 266 -10.91 21.93 -1.50
C VAL A 266 -11.75 22.75 -0.52
N LYS A 267 -11.83 22.31 0.74
CA LYS A 267 -12.53 23.00 1.83
C LYS A 267 -11.57 23.31 2.97
N SER A 268 -11.68 24.51 3.53
CA SER A 268 -10.88 24.97 4.68
C SER A 268 -11.67 24.98 6.00
N GLN A 269 -13.00 24.85 5.94
CA GLN A 269 -13.87 24.87 7.11
C GLN A 269 -14.91 23.75 7.07
N PHE A 270 -15.29 23.25 8.25
CA PHE A 270 -16.44 22.39 8.47
C PHE A 270 -17.30 22.93 9.62
N PHE A 271 -18.56 22.51 9.68
CA PHE A 271 -19.47 22.89 10.75
C PHE A 271 -19.73 21.72 11.68
N CYS A 272 -19.60 21.94 12.99
CA CYS A 272 -19.83 20.89 13.98
C CYS A 272 -21.28 20.40 13.92
N MET A 273 -21.47 19.09 13.83
CA MET A 273 -22.81 18.49 13.71
C MET A 273 -23.66 18.65 14.98
N SER A 274 -23.03 18.93 16.12
CA SER A 274 -23.73 19.10 17.40
C SER A 274 -24.02 20.57 17.73
N CYS A 275 -23.03 21.46 17.66
CA CYS A 275 -23.19 22.85 18.09
C CYS A 275 -23.21 23.87 16.94
N GLY A 276 -23.01 23.44 15.69
CA GLY A 276 -23.03 24.28 14.50
C GLY A 276 -21.84 25.25 14.36
N SER A 277 -20.84 25.22 15.25
CA SER A 277 -19.69 26.12 15.12
C SER A 277 -18.83 25.78 13.90
N ALA A 278 -18.30 26.81 13.25
CA ALA A 278 -17.27 26.64 12.23
C ALA A 278 -15.96 26.18 12.90
N ASN A 279 -15.30 25.22 12.27
CA ASN A 279 -14.02 24.66 12.69
C ASN A 279 -13.09 24.59 11.47
N ARG A 280 -11.78 24.64 11.69
CA ARG A 280 -10.80 24.47 10.61
C ARG A 280 -10.71 23.00 10.21
N VAL A 281 -10.60 22.76 8.90
CA VAL A 281 -10.29 21.42 8.39
C VAL A 281 -8.80 21.16 8.68
N PRO A 282 -8.44 20.07 9.38
CA PRO A 282 -7.04 19.74 9.63
C PRO A 282 -6.36 19.24 8.37
N GLU A 283 -5.04 19.04 8.44
CA GLU A 283 -4.30 18.43 7.34
C GLU A 283 -4.81 17.02 7.04
N ASP A 284 -5.17 16.21 8.05
CA ASP A 284 -5.74 14.88 7.84
C ASP A 284 -7.26 14.87 8.14
N PRO A 285 -8.13 15.21 7.17
CA PRO A 285 -9.59 15.27 7.37
C PRO A 285 -10.24 13.88 7.49
N SER A 286 -9.44 12.81 7.44
CA SER A 286 -9.91 11.42 7.51
C SER A 286 -10.14 10.95 8.95
N LYS A 287 -9.50 11.58 9.94
CA LYS A 287 -9.61 11.25 11.35
C LYS A 287 -10.78 11.98 12.02
N PRO A 288 -11.36 11.43 13.10
CA PRO A 288 -12.28 12.17 13.95
C PRO A 288 -11.62 13.45 14.48
N ILE A 289 -12.34 14.56 14.45
CA ILE A 289 -11.85 15.86 14.89
C ILE A 289 -12.79 16.43 15.94
N ASP A 290 -12.23 16.72 17.10
CA ASP A 290 -12.99 17.35 18.17
C ASP A 290 -13.29 18.81 17.81
N CYS A 291 -14.55 19.19 17.99
CA CYS A 291 -14.97 20.57 17.80
C CYS A 291 -14.24 21.48 18.78
N GLU A 292 -13.59 22.53 18.29
CA GLU A 292 -12.86 23.52 19.09
C GLU A 292 -13.76 24.20 20.15
N ARG A 293 -15.08 24.23 19.91
CA ARG A 293 -16.06 24.85 20.81
C ARG A 293 -16.68 23.90 21.83
N CYS A 294 -17.09 22.70 21.41
CA CYS A 294 -17.87 21.79 22.28
C CYS A 294 -17.19 20.45 22.58
N GLY A 295 -16.00 20.19 22.03
CA GLY A 295 -15.23 18.97 22.27
C GLY A 295 -15.83 17.69 21.67
N ILE A 296 -16.96 17.77 20.97
CA ILE A 296 -17.57 16.60 20.32
C ILE A 296 -16.79 16.24 19.07
N ALA A 297 -16.41 14.98 18.96
CA ALA A 297 -15.79 14.41 17.77
C ALA A 297 -16.72 14.48 16.55
N ASN A 298 -16.22 15.02 15.44
CA ASN A 298 -16.90 15.09 14.15
C ASN A 298 -16.16 14.20 13.15
N ARG A 299 -16.92 13.45 12.34
CA ARG A 299 -16.41 12.82 11.12
C ARG A 299 -16.83 13.67 9.93
N LEU A 300 -15.85 14.22 9.22
CA LEU A 300 -16.09 15.20 8.16
C LEU A 300 -16.71 14.60 6.91
N ILE A 301 -16.35 13.36 6.60
CA ILE A 301 -16.88 12.61 5.47
C ILE A 301 -17.70 11.47 6.04
N ARG A 302 -18.98 11.46 5.65
CA ARG A 302 -19.86 10.34 5.96
C ARG A 302 -19.63 9.26 4.90
N PRO A 303 -19.61 7.98 5.28
CA PRO A 303 -19.69 6.91 4.30
C PRO A 303 -20.91 7.17 3.41
N PHE A 304 -20.73 7.12 2.09
CA PHE A 304 -21.85 7.27 1.15
C PHE A 304 -22.90 6.17 1.32
N PHE A 305 -22.53 5.08 1.98
CA PHE A 305 -23.43 3.98 2.33
C PHE A 305 -23.06 3.48 3.72
N GLY A 306 -24.07 3.36 4.57
CA GLY A 306 -24.06 2.75 5.90
C GLY A 306 -25.38 2.01 6.10
#